data_AF-E3Q0D1-F1
#
_entry.id   AF-E3Q0D1-F1
#
_cell.length_a   1.000
_cell.length_b   1.000
_cell.length_c   1.000
_cell.angle_alpha   90.00
_cell.angle_beta   90.00
_cell.angle_gamma   90.00
#
_symmetry.space_group_name_H-M   'P 1'
#
loop_
_entity.id
_entity.type
_entity.pdbx_description
1 polymer ?
#
loop_
_entity_poly.entity_id
_entity_poly.type
_entity_poly.pdbx_seq_one_letter_code
_entity_poly.pdbx_strand_id
1 'polypeptide(L)'
;TNCYTGNTWDATLCPDDTTCAANCALDGADYSGTYGITTSGNALTLKFVTGANVGSRTYLMDSETTYKKFELLGQEFTFDVDVSKLPCGLNGAL
;
A
#
# COMPACT_ATOMS: atom_id res chain seq x y z
N THR A 1 5.23 5.23 21.30
CA THR A 1 3.82 5.66 21.38
C THR A 1 3.34 5.94 19.98
N ASN A 2 2.06 5.75 19.71
CA ASN A 2 1.50 5.97 18.37
C ASN A 2 1.29 7.47 18.13
N CYS A 3 1.78 7.98 17.01
CA CYS A 3 1.42 9.32 16.55
C CYS A 3 -0.02 9.39 15.99
N TYR A 4 -0.55 8.26 15.53
CA TYR A 4 -1.87 8.16 14.92
C TYR A 4 -2.57 6.88 15.38
N THR A 5 -3.83 6.96 15.78
CA THR A 5 -4.65 5.81 16.17
C THR A 5 -6.06 5.94 15.59
N GLY A 6 -6.50 4.94 14.84
CA GLY A 6 -7.81 4.92 14.19
C GLY A 6 -7.95 6.02 13.14
N ASN A 7 -8.49 7.18 13.56
CA ASN A 7 -8.73 8.34 12.71
C ASN A 7 -8.23 9.67 13.31
N THR A 8 -7.41 9.64 14.36
CA THR A 8 -6.93 10.83 15.08
C THR A 8 -5.42 10.80 15.32
N TRP A 9 -4.81 11.99 15.31
CA TRP A 9 -3.42 12.22 15.67
C TRP A 9 -3.25 12.54 17.16
N ASP A 10 -2.11 12.18 17.74
CA ASP A 10 -1.71 12.59 19.08
C ASP A 10 -1.26 14.06 19.05
N ALA A 11 -2.01 14.95 19.70
CA ALA A 11 -1.75 16.40 19.67
C ALA A 11 -0.46 16.83 20.38
N THR A 12 0.15 15.97 21.21
CA THR A 12 1.44 16.26 21.85
C THR A 12 2.59 15.98 20.91
N LEU A 13 2.49 14.88 20.14
CA LEU A 13 3.51 14.50 19.15
C LEU A 13 3.34 15.24 17.83
N CYS A 14 2.10 15.55 17.45
CA CYS A 14 1.69 16.17 16.20
C CYS A 14 0.83 17.44 16.43
N PRO A 15 1.38 18.51 17.04
CA PRO A 15 0.67 19.78 17.20
C PRO A 15 0.53 20.56 15.88
N ASP A 16 1.43 20.28 14.93
CA ASP A 16 1.46 20.82 13.57
C ASP A 16 2.18 19.84 12.62
N ASP A 17 2.02 20.05 11.31
CA ASP A 17 2.51 19.12 10.29
C ASP A 17 4.03 18.94 10.30
N THR A 18 4.80 20.02 10.51
CA THR A 18 6.26 19.97 10.46
C THR A 18 6.80 19.23 11.69
N THR A 19 6.27 19.56 12.87
CA THR A 19 6.62 18.90 14.13
C THR A 19 6.24 17.42 14.09
N CYS A 20 5.07 17.07 13.56
CA CYS A 20 4.64 15.68 13.42
C CYS A 20 5.60 14.89 12.52
N ALA A 21 5.97 15.44 11.35
CA ALA A 21 6.91 14.79 10.43
C ALA A 21 8.30 14.59 11.03
N ALA A 22 8.74 15.48 11.92
CA ALA A 22 10.02 15.34 12.62
C ALA A 22 9.96 14.34 13.78
N ASN A 23 8.82 14.26 14.47
CA ASN A 23 8.65 13.42 15.68
C ASN A 23 8.25 11.97 15.37
N CYS A 24 7.65 11.72 14.20
CA CYS A 24 7.01 10.45 13.88
C CYS A 24 7.74 9.72 12.76
N ALA A 25 7.64 8.38 12.78
CA ALA A 25 8.22 7.52 11.76
C ALA A 25 7.14 6.64 11.12
N LEU A 26 7.33 6.36 9.83
CA LEU A 26 6.66 5.24 9.16
C LEU A 26 7.52 4.00 9.35
N ASP A 27 6.94 2.95 9.93
CA ASP A 27 7.64 1.70 10.22
C ASP A 27 7.40 0.64 9.13
N GLY A 28 8.08 -0.49 9.23
CA GLY A 28 7.92 -1.63 8.33
C GLY A 28 6.51 -2.24 8.37
N ALA A 29 6.22 -3.08 7.37
CA ALA A 29 4.93 -3.73 7.19
C ALA A 29 5.06 -5.27 7.15
N ASP A 30 4.25 -5.97 7.94
CA ASP A 30 3.95 -7.38 7.70
C ASP A 30 2.91 -7.48 6.56
N TYR A 31 3.40 -7.62 5.33
CA TYR A 31 2.59 -7.64 4.12
C TYR A 31 1.52 -8.74 4.14
N SER A 32 1.89 -9.96 4.54
CA SER A 32 0.96 -11.08 4.49
C SER A 32 0.03 -11.10 5.70
N GLY A 33 0.55 -10.90 6.91
CA GLY A 33 -0.20 -11.00 8.16
C GLY A 33 -1.17 -9.85 8.37
N THR A 34 -0.73 -8.61 8.09
CA THR A 34 -1.54 -7.41 8.35
C THR A 34 -2.37 -7.01 7.14
N TYR A 35 -1.78 -7.08 5.94
CA TYR A 35 -2.40 -6.53 4.72
C TYR A 35 -2.92 -7.58 3.75
N GLY A 36 -2.61 -8.87 3.94
CA GLY A 36 -3.02 -9.94 3.03
C GLY A 36 -2.43 -9.80 1.63
N ILE A 37 -1.26 -9.17 1.52
CA ILE A 37 -0.50 -8.99 0.29
C ILE A 37 0.52 -10.12 0.19
N THR A 38 0.51 -10.84 -0.93
CA THR A 38 1.47 -11.93 -1.20
C THR A 38 1.93 -11.90 -2.64
N THR A 39 3.13 -12.42 -2.89
CA THR A 39 3.70 -12.58 -4.23
C THR A 39 4.11 -14.02 -4.46
N SER A 40 4.05 -14.45 -5.72
CA SER A 40 4.59 -15.74 -6.17
C SER A 40 5.08 -15.59 -7.60
N GLY A 41 6.40 -15.56 -7.79
CA GLY A 41 6.99 -15.28 -9.10
C GLY A 41 6.59 -13.89 -9.60
N ASN A 42 5.88 -13.84 -10.72
CA ASN A 42 5.38 -12.62 -11.36
C ASN A 42 3.94 -12.23 -10.96
N ALA A 43 3.31 -12.96 -10.04
CA ALA A 43 1.94 -12.69 -9.58
C ALA A 43 1.92 -11.92 -8.25
N LEU A 44 1.08 -10.90 -8.17
CA LEU A 44 0.74 -10.15 -6.95
C LEU A 44 -0.72 -10.43 -6.57
N THR A 45 -0.96 -10.93 -5.36
CA THR A 45 -2.31 -11.17 -4.82
C THR A 45 -2.61 -10.17 -3.71
N LEU A 46 -3.71 -9.42 -3.87
CA LEU A 46 -4.19 -8.42 -2.91
C LEU A 46 -5.54 -8.87 -2.34
N LYS A 47 -5.58 -9.23 -1.05
CA LYS A 47 -6.85 -9.54 -0.37
C LYS A 47 -7.58 -8.27 0.03
N PHE A 48 -8.91 -8.32 0.00
CA PHE A 48 -9.72 -7.15 0.35
C PHE A 48 -9.76 -6.88 1.86
N VAL A 49 -9.95 -7.90 2.70
CA VAL A 49 -10.00 -7.74 4.17
C VAL A 49 -9.03 -8.70 4.84
N THR A 50 -8.20 -8.17 5.74
CA THR A 50 -7.27 -8.93 6.58
C THR A 50 -7.31 -8.36 8.00
N GLY A 51 -7.90 -9.09 8.95
CA GLY A 51 -8.16 -8.56 10.29
C GLY A 51 -9.03 -7.30 10.25
N ALA A 52 -8.53 -6.20 10.81
CA ALA A 52 -9.19 -4.89 10.76
C ALA A 52 -8.78 -4.03 9.55
N ASN A 53 -7.82 -4.48 8.73
CA ASN A 53 -7.37 -3.76 7.53
C ASN A 53 -8.30 -4.03 6.35
N VAL A 54 -8.61 -2.97 5.58
CA VAL A 54 -9.45 -3.02 4.39
C VAL A 54 -8.70 -2.42 3.20
N GLY A 55 -8.42 -3.25 2.21
CA GLY A 55 -7.72 -2.91 0.98
C GLY A 55 -6.20 -2.75 1.16
N SER A 56 -5.55 -2.39 0.05
CA SER A 56 -4.11 -2.12 -0.02
C SER A 56 -3.79 -1.32 -1.27
N ARG A 57 -2.67 -0.59 -1.26
CA ARG A 57 -2.07 0.02 -2.45
C ARG A 57 -0.55 -0.18 -2.40
N THR A 58 0.03 -0.62 -3.50
CA THR A 58 1.46 -0.90 -3.65
C THR A 58 2.03 -0.17 -4.85
N TYR A 59 3.33 0.08 -4.84
CA TYR A 59 4.07 0.67 -5.95
C TYR A 59 5.15 -0.31 -6.40
N LEU A 60 5.38 -0.41 -7.71
CA LEU A 60 6.48 -1.23 -8.23
C LEU A 60 7.81 -0.53 -7.95
N MET A 61 8.75 -1.26 -7.37
CA MET A 61 10.08 -0.77 -7.01
C MET A 61 11.13 -1.22 -8.03
N ASP A 62 12.11 -0.37 -8.31
CA ASP A 62 13.30 -0.70 -9.10
C ASP A 62 14.47 -1.13 -8.18
N SER A 63 14.52 -0.55 -6.98
CA SER A 63 15.40 -0.93 -5.87
C SER A 63 14.68 -0.75 -4.53
N GLU A 64 15.34 -1.03 -3.41
CA GLU A 64 14.75 -0.81 -2.07
C GLU A 64 14.35 0.65 -1.80
N THR A 65 14.95 1.62 -2.51
CA THR A 65 14.75 3.05 -2.25
C THR A 65 14.20 3.84 -3.44
N THR A 66 14.00 3.21 -4.60
CA THR A 66 13.53 3.88 -5.82
C THR A 66 12.35 3.16 -6.47
N TYR A 67 11.31 3.92 -6.85
CA TYR A 67 10.20 3.41 -7.64
C TYR A 67 10.63 3.09 -9.08
N LYS A 68 9.97 2.10 -9.69
CA LYS A 68 10.08 1.85 -11.12
C LYS A 68 9.43 2.99 -11.88
N LYS A 69 10.25 3.73 -12.64
CA LYS A 69 9.76 4.72 -13.60
C LYS A 69 9.57 4.06 -14.95
N PHE A 70 8.44 4.35 -15.59
CA PHE A 70 8.10 3.88 -16.92
C PHE A 70 8.03 5.06 -17.89
N GLU A 71 8.71 4.96 -19.02
CA GLU A 71 8.59 5.89 -20.15
C GLU A 71 7.74 5.22 -21.23
N LEU A 72 6.41 5.33 -21.10
CA LEU A 72 5.47 4.57 -21.94
C LEU A 72 5.09 5.25 -23.27
N LEU A 73 5.66 6.42 -23.58
CA LEU A 73 5.32 7.11 -24.83
C LEU A 73 5.79 6.28 -26.03
N GLY A 74 4.84 5.83 -26.85
CA GLY A 74 5.11 4.95 -27.99
C GLY A 74 5.46 3.50 -27.60
N GLN A 75 5.14 3.09 -26.37
CA GLN A 75 5.35 1.73 -25.85
C GLN A 75 4.01 1.09 -25.45
N GLU A 76 4.03 -0.21 -25.17
CA GLU A 76 2.90 -0.98 -24.63
C GLU A 76 3.18 -1.40 -23.17
N PHE A 77 2.14 -1.45 -22.35
CA PHE A 77 2.16 -2.07 -21.03
C PHE A 77 1.09 -3.17 -20.97
N THR A 78 1.51 -4.38 -20.61
CA THR A 78 0.65 -5.57 -20.64
C THR A 78 0.70 -6.28 -19.29
N PHE A 79 -0.46 -6.74 -18.82
CA PHE A 79 -0.62 -7.51 -17.59
C PHE A 79 -1.82 -8.45 -17.69
N ASP A 80 -1.74 -9.56 -16.95
CA ASP A 80 -2.87 -10.48 -16.75
C ASP A 80 -3.58 -10.14 -15.44
N VAL A 81 -4.91 -10.36 -15.40
CA VAL A 81 -5.72 -10.11 -14.20
C VAL A 81 -6.75 -11.21 -14.00
N ASP A 82 -6.80 -11.77 -12.78
CA ASP A 82 -7.88 -12.66 -12.34
C ASP A 82 -8.88 -11.87 -11.47
N VAL A 83 -10.05 -11.58 -12.04
CA VAL A 83 -11.16 -10.90 -11.35
C VAL A 83 -12.27 -11.86 -10.92
N SER A 84 -12.05 -13.18 -10.99
CA SER A 84 -13.07 -14.19 -10.66
C SER A 84 -13.64 -14.09 -9.24
N LYS A 85 -12.89 -13.45 -8.33
CA LYS A 85 -13.26 -13.23 -6.93
C LYS A 85 -13.40 -11.74 -6.56
N LEU A 86 -13.57 -10.86 -7.55
CA LEU A 86 -13.77 -9.42 -7.36
C LEU A 86 -15.24 -9.03 -7.69
N PRO A 87 -16.17 -9.14 -6.72
CA PRO A 87 -17.58 -8.82 -6.95
C PRO A 87 -17.84 -7.32 -7.12
N CYS A 88 -19.10 -6.99 -7.47
CA CYS A 88 -19.58 -5.62 -7.50
C CYS A 88 -19.30 -4.85 -6.20
N GLY A 89 -18.97 -3.56 -6.34
CA GLY A 89 -18.63 -2.69 -5.20
C GLY A 89 -17.14 -2.72 -4.82
N LEU A 90 -16.35 -3.62 -5.40
CA LEU A 90 -14.89 -3.61 -5.27
C LEU A 90 -14.21 -3.09 -6.54
N ASN A 91 -12.97 -2.62 -6.39
CA ASN A 91 -12.15 -2.13 -7.49
C ASN A 91 -10.70 -2.62 -7.31
N GLY A 92 -10.23 -3.42 -8.27
CA GLY A 92 -8.83 -3.81 -8.41
C GLY A 92 -8.18 -2.96 -9.49
N ALA A 93 -7.42 -1.95 -9.07
CA ALA A 93 -6.84 -0.96 -9.97
C ALA A 93 -5.35 -1.23 -10.19
N LEU A 94 -4.91 -1.04 -11.43
CA LEU A 94 -3.51 -0.98 -11.85
C LEU A 94 -3.29 0.31 -12.65
#